data_AF-A0A8T3AI64-F1
#
_entry.id   AF-A0A8T3AI64-F1
#
_cell.length_a   1.000
_cell.length_b   1.000
_cell.length_c   1.000
_cell.angle_alpha   90.00
_cell.angle_beta   90.00
_cell.angle_gamma   90.00
#
_symmetry.space_group_name_H-M   'P 1'
#
loop_
_entity.id
_entity.type
_entity.pdbx_description
1 polymer ?
#
loop_
_entity_poly.entity_id
_entity_poly.type
_entity_poly.pdbx_seq_one_letter_code
_entity_poly.pdbx_strand_id
1 'polypeptide(L)'
;MQWLRKSSNEHPVIELYRNISPLSIVGHGGMGETTLWQLVYEDEMTEEFDLNLWDCVFNDFDLEKIIADMLKSLKMSRPPFDTFYAIQKNLKSEIISKGFLLVLDDLWDEEEELKEQN
;
A
#
# COMPACT_ATOMS: atom_id res chain seq x y z
N MET A 1 2.26 -18.50 6.80
CA MET A 1 1.35 -17.58 6.06
C MET A 1 0.89 -18.16 4.71
N GLN A 2 0.28 -19.34 4.67
CA GLN A 2 -0.22 -19.90 3.39
C GLN A 2 -1.56 -19.31 2.93
N TRP A 3 -2.28 -18.60 3.81
CA TRP A 3 -3.60 -18.06 3.54
C TRP A 3 -3.55 -16.77 2.68
N LEU A 4 -2.47 -15.97 2.77
CA LEU A 4 -2.21 -14.85 1.87
C LEU A 4 -2.02 -15.27 0.40
N ARG A 5 -1.80 -16.57 0.16
CA ARG A 5 -1.54 -17.16 -1.16
C ARG A 5 -2.79 -17.68 -1.87
N LYS A 6 -3.94 -17.78 -1.19
CA LYS A 6 -5.14 -18.40 -1.76
C LYS A 6 -6.23 -17.38 -2.05
N SER A 7 -6.54 -17.25 -3.34
CA SER A 7 -7.73 -16.55 -3.82
C SER A 7 -8.99 -17.34 -3.41
N SER A 8 -9.88 -16.72 -2.63
CA SER A 8 -11.19 -17.29 -2.28
C SER A 8 -12.16 -17.07 -3.44
N ASN A 9 -12.59 -18.16 -4.06
CA ASN A 9 -13.59 -18.15 -5.12
C ASN A 9 -14.98 -17.97 -4.49
N GLU A 10 -15.65 -16.86 -4.80
CA GLU A 10 -17.12 -16.69 -5.00
C GLU A 10 -17.51 -15.20 -4.89
N HIS A 11 -17.60 -14.49 -6.04
CA HIS A 11 -18.46 -13.32 -6.37
C HIS A 11 -17.85 -12.44 -7.50
N PRO A 12 -18.64 -11.89 -8.44
CA PRO A 12 -18.12 -11.22 -9.64
C PRO A 12 -17.33 -9.93 -9.39
N VAL A 13 -17.54 -9.26 -8.25
CA VAL A 13 -16.79 -8.03 -7.87
C VAL A 13 -15.33 -8.36 -7.51
N ILE A 14 -15.04 -9.60 -7.12
CA ILE A 14 -13.71 -10.04 -6.67
C ILE A 14 -12.80 -10.41 -7.86
N GLU A 15 -13.33 -10.52 -9.09
CA GLU A 15 -12.49 -10.85 -10.27
C GLU A 15 -11.42 -9.79 -10.53
N LEU A 16 -11.70 -8.51 -10.25
CA LEU A 16 -10.76 -7.41 -10.45
C LEU A 16 -9.59 -7.47 -9.45
N TYR A 17 -9.83 -8.06 -8.27
CA TYR A 17 -8.87 -8.15 -7.18
C TYR A 17 -8.30 -9.56 -7.01
N ARG A 18 -8.51 -10.48 -7.96
CA ARG A 18 -8.06 -11.88 -7.83
C ARG A 18 -6.57 -12.05 -7.56
N ASN A 19 -5.78 -11.06 -7.95
CA ASN A 19 -4.33 -11.01 -7.79
C ASN A 19 -3.88 -10.02 -6.70
N ILE A 20 -4.80 -9.53 -5.87
CA ILE A 20 -4.55 -8.60 -4.77
C ILE A 20 -4.96 -9.29 -3.47
N SER A 21 -4.02 -9.42 -2.54
CA SER A 21 -4.25 -9.98 -1.21
C SER A 21 -4.18 -8.88 -0.15
N PRO A 22 -5.30 -8.22 0.20
CA PRO A 22 -5.30 -7.18 1.22
C PRO A 22 -5.13 -7.78 2.61
N LEU A 23 -4.31 -7.13 3.44
CA LEU A 23 -4.19 -7.40 4.88
C LEU A 23 -4.21 -6.06 5.61
N SER A 24 -5.11 -5.93 6.57
CA SER A 24 -5.23 -4.75 7.44
C SER A 24 -4.98 -5.20 8.88
N ILE A 25 -4.16 -4.41 9.59
CA ILE A 25 -3.88 -4.56 11.01
C ILE A 25 -4.37 -3.26 11.67
N VAL A 26 -5.24 -3.40 12.67
CA VAL A 26 -5.90 -2.27 13.35
C VAL A 26 -5.86 -2.50 14.85
N GLY A 27 -5.49 -1.47 15.59
CA GLY A 27 -5.26 -1.55 17.02
C GLY A 27 -5.10 -0.17 17.63
N HIS A 28 -5.00 -0.14 18.95
CA HIS A 28 -4.84 1.11 19.66
C HIS A 28 -3.40 1.61 19.55
N GLY A 29 -3.22 2.92 19.63
CA GLY A 29 -1.91 3.56 19.64
C GLY A 29 -0.96 2.93 20.68
N GLY A 30 0.26 2.61 20.24
CA GLY A 30 1.29 2.00 21.08
C GLY A 30 1.26 0.47 21.19
N MET A 31 0.38 -0.22 20.46
CA MET A 31 0.34 -1.69 20.42
C MET A 31 1.47 -2.33 19.59
N GLY A 32 2.28 -1.52 18.89
CA GLY A 32 3.43 -2.00 18.12
C GLY A 32 3.09 -2.49 16.71
N GLU A 33 2.01 -2.00 16.11
CA GLU A 33 1.58 -2.38 14.76
C GLU A 33 2.62 -2.03 13.70
N THR A 34 3.12 -0.80 13.71
CA THR A 34 4.25 -0.36 12.88
C THR A 34 5.48 -1.24 13.12
N THR A 35 5.76 -1.63 14.37
CA THR A 35 6.88 -2.52 14.71
C THR A 35 6.70 -3.90 14.10
N LEU A 36 5.48 -4.43 14.09
CA LEU A 36 5.17 -5.70 13.42
C LEU A 36 5.40 -5.60 11.90
N TRP A 37 4.97 -4.50 11.27
CA TRP A 37 5.26 -4.28 9.84
C TRP A 37 6.75 -4.16 9.55
N GLN A 38 7.53 -3.53 10.43
CA GLN A 38 8.99 -3.43 10.30
C GLN A 38 9.63 -4.81 10.29
N LEU A 39 9.21 -5.68 11.22
CA LEU A 39 9.69 -7.05 11.27
C LEU A 39 9.32 -7.86 10.02
N VAL A 40 8.10 -7.68 9.49
CA VAL A 40 7.66 -8.36 8.26
C VAL A 40 8.40 -7.86 7.03
N TYR A 41 8.71 -6.56 6.96
CA TYR A 41 9.40 -5.96 5.82
C TYR A 41 10.89 -6.31 5.77
N GLU A 42 11.51 -6.56 6.93
CA GLU A 42 12.89 -7.05 7.03
C GLU A 42 12.99 -8.57 6.86
N ASP A 43 11.87 -9.29 6.82
CA ASP A 43 11.81 -10.74 6.70
C ASP A 43 12.12 -11.20 5.25
N GLU A 44 12.75 -12.37 5.13
CA GLU A 44 13.09 -13.02 3.85
C GLU A 44 11.85 -13.25 2.96
N MET A 45 10.64 -13.28 3.53
CA MET A 45 9.40 -13.39 2.75
C MET A 45 9.17 -12.20 1.80
N THR A 46 9.83 -11.07 2.02
CA THR A 46 9.82 -9.95 1.06
C THR A 46 10.63 -10.23 -0.21
N GLU A 47 11.49 -11.26 -0.21
CA GLU A 47 12.24 -11.71 -1.39
C GLU A 47 11.35 -12.42 -2.44
N GLU A 48 10.12 -12.83 -2.06
CA GLU A 48 9.14 -13.40 -2.99
C GLU A 48 8.53 -12.34 -3.94
N PHE A 49 8.71 -11.05 -3.64
CA PHE A 49 8.18 -9.94 -4.44
C PHE A 49 9.28 -9.26 -5.26
N ASP A 50 8.95 -8.89 -6.50
CA ASP A 50 9.87 -8.15 -7.37
C ASP A 50 10.14 -6.72 -6.86
N LEU A 51 9.17 -6.15 -6.13
CA LEU A 51 9.21 -4.79 -5.59
C LEU A 51 8.65 -4.77 -4.17
N ASN A 52 9.37 -4.10 -3.28
CA ASN A 52 8.91 -3.80 -1.92
C ASN A 52 8.76 -2.28 -1.79
N LEU A 53 7.53 -1.84 -1.50
CA LEU A 53 7.17 -0.43 -1.36
C LEU A 53 6.61 -0.21 0.04
N TRP A 54 7.32 0.59 0.82
CA TRP A 54 6.83 1.10 2.08
C TRP A 54 6.63 2.61 1.94
N ASP A 55 5.38 3.05 2.01
CA ASP A 55 5.05 4.46 2.14
C ASP A 55 4.41 4.72 3.51
N CYS A 56 5.07 5.54 4.32
CA CYS A 56 4.47 6.09 5.54
C CYS A 56 3.45 7.15 5.14
N VAL A 57 2.16 6.84 5.28
CA VAL A 57 1.08 7.79 5.00
C VAL A 57 0.80 8.56 6.28
N PHE A 58 1.69 9.50 6.62
CA PHE A 58 1.49 10.33 7.81
C PHE A 58 0.45 11.42 7.51
N ASN A 59 -0.73 11.27 8.13
CA ASN A 59 -1.96 12.08 8.09
C ASN A 59 -2.47 12.52 6.70
N ASP A 60 -3.79 12.40 6.53
CA ASP A 60 -4.58 12.61 5.30
C ASP A 60 -4.27 11.59 4.19
N PHE A 61 -5.26 10.77 3.84
CA PHE A 61 -5.19 9.89 2.67
C PHE A 61 -5.12 10.72 1.38
N ASP A 62 -3.90 11.08 0.97
CA ASP A 62 -3.62 11.78 -0.28
C ASP A 62 -3.11 10.78 -1.33
N LEU A 63 -4.02 10.35 -2.21
CA LEU A 63 -3.70 9.43 -3.30
C LEU A 63 -2.62 9.96 -4.25
N GLU A 64 -2.56 11.27 -4.49
CA GLU A 64 -1.55 11.88 -5.36
C GLU A 64 -0.16 11.81 -4.71
N LYS A 65 -0.09 12.10 -3.42
CA LYS A 65 1.14 11.96 -2.62
C LYS A 65 1.61 10.51 -2.58
N ILE A 66 0.73 9.55 -2.27
CA ILE A 66 1.07 8.12 -2.22
C ILE A 66 1.64 7.66 -3.56
N ILE A 67 0.95 7.92 -4.68
CA ILE A 67 1.42 7.52 -6.01
C ILE A 67 2.76 8.17 -6.37
N ALA A 68 2.98 9.42 -5.98
CA ALA A 68 4.24 10.11 -6.21
C ALA A 68 5.39 9.55 -5.36
N ASP A 69 5.14 9.20 -4.10
CA ASP A 69 6.13 8.63 -3.19
C ASP A 69 6.50 7.20 -3.60
N MET A 70 5.52 6.36 -3.99
CA MET A 70 5.78 5.06 -4.62
C MET A 70 6.73 5.19 -5.83
N LEU A 71 6.45 6.13 -6.74
CA LEU A 71 7.28 6.34 -7.93
C LEU A 71 8.70 6.82 -7.56
N LYS A 72 8.81 7.69 -6.55
CA LYS A 72 10.09 8.19 -6.03
C LYS A 72 10.91 7.05 -5.42
N SER A 73 10.29 6.14 -4.68
CA SER A 73 10.92 4.95 -4.10
C SER A 73 11.49 4.03 -5.20
N LEU A 74 10.79 3.91 -6.33
CA LEU A 74 11.23 3.09 -7.46
C LEU A 74 12.35 3.72 -8.31
N LYS A 75 12.30 5.03 -8.57
CA LYS A 75 13.23 5.72 -9.49
C LYS A 75 14.33 6.52 -8.80
N MET A 76 14.33 6.56 -7.47
CA MET A 76 15.16 7.45 -6.63
C MET A 76 15.12 8.93 -7.08
N SER A 77 14.10 9.30 -7.86
CA SER A 77 13.95 10.63 -8.45
C SER A 77 12.48 10.89 -8.76
N ARG A 78 12.01 12.09 -8.42
CA ARG A 78 10.69 12.59 -8.81
C ARG A 78 10.89 13.44 -10.07
N PRO A 79 10.25 13.12 -11.21
CA PRO A 79 10.33 13.98 -12.38
C PRO A 79 9.77 15.37 -12.01
N PRO A 80 10.55 16.44 -12.18
CA PRO A 80 10.10 17.78 -11.82
C PRO A 80 9.00 18.21 -12.81
N PHE A 81 7.85 18.63 -12.28
CA PHE A 81 6.70 19.19 -13.01
C PHE A 81 5.81 18.22 -13.80
N ASP A 82 5.65 16.98 -13.34
CA ASP A 82 4.70 16.05 -13.94
C ASP A 82 3.26 16.23 -13.41
N THR A 83 2.28 16.25 -14.31
CA THR A 83 0.86 16.12 -13.97
C THR A 83 0.59 14.79 -13.25
N PHE A 84 -0.42 14.72 -12.37
CA PHE A 84 -0.82 13.47 -11.71
C PHE A 84 -0.97 12.29 -12.69
N TYR A 85 -1.57 12.53 -13.86
CA TYR A 85 -1.71 11.52 -14.91
C TYR A 85 -0.36 10.98 -15.41
N ALA A 86 0.65 11.84 -15.56
CA ALA A 86 2.00 11.44 -15.96
C ALA A 86 2.68 10.61 -14.86
N ILE A 87 2.55 11.03 -13.59
CA ILE A 87 3.06 10.28 -12.44
C ILE A 87 2.42 8.89 -12.38
N GLN A 88 1.09 8.80 -12.52
CA GLN A 88 0.36 7.53 -12.53
C GLN A 88 0.77 6.63 -13.70
N LYS A 89 0.93 7.20 -14.90
CA LYS A 89 1.38 6.45 -16.09
C LYS A 89 2.79 5.90 -15.89
N ASN A 90 3.69 6.70 -15.34
CA ASN A 90 5.06 6.31 -15.05
C ASN A 90 5.10 5.20 -14.00
N LEU A 91 4.37 5.35 -12.89
CA LEU A 91 4.25 4.31 -11.86
C LEU A 91 3.72 3.02 -12.47
N LYS A 92 2.64 3.09 -13.26
CA LYS A 92 2.06 1.93 -13.95
C LYS A 92 3.10 1.21 -14.80
N SER A 93 3.94 1.92 -15.56
CA SER A 93 4.98 1.29 -16.36
C SER A 93 6.07 0.60 -15.52
N GLU A 94 6.33 1.06 -14.30
CA GLU A 94 7.32 0.44 -13.42
C GLU A 94 6.80 -0.82 -12.73
N ILE A 95 5.50 -0.88 -12.43
CA ILE A 95 4.88 -1.99 -11.68
C ILE A 95 4.16 -3.02 -12.55
N ILE A 96 3.96 -2.74 -13.85
CA ILE A 96 3.25 -3.65 -14.74
C ILE A 96 3.98 -4.99 -14.83
N SER A 97 3.22 -6.08 -14.69
CA SER A 97 3.72 -7.46 -14.74
C SER A 97 4.72 -7.84 -13.64
N LYS A 98 4.81 -7.07 -12.55
CA LYS A 98 5.63 -7.39 -11.37
C LYS A 98 4.73 -7.71 -10.16
N GLY A 99 5.12 -8.69 -9.37
CA GLY A 99 4.55 -8.89 -8.04
C GLY A 99 5.15 -7.87 -7.08
N PHE A 100 4.31 -7.16 -6.31
CA PHE A 100 4.81 -6.16 -5.36
C PHE A 100 4.11 -6.24 -4.01
N LEU A 101 4.85 -5.94 -2.96
CA LEU A 101 4.34 -5.71 -1.61
C LEU A 101 4.22 -4.21 -1.39
N LEU A 102 3.04 -3.75 -0.96
CA LEU A 102 2.78 -2.36 -0.59
C LEU A 102 2.36 -2.31 0.88
N VAL A 103 3.16 -1.64 1.71
CA VAL A 103 2.84 -1.32 3.09
C VAL A 103 2.41 0.14 3.15
N LEU A 104 1.16 0.35 3.56
CA LEU A 104 0.60 1.67 3.87
C LEU A 104 0.45 1.74 5.38
N ASP A 105 1.35 2.47 6.04
CA ASP A 105 1.34 2.63 7.49
C ASP A 105 0.64 3.94 7.88
N ASP A 106 -0.05 3.92 9.02
CA ASP A 106 -0.71 5.08 9.65
C ASP A 106 -1.88 5.71 8.83
N LEU A 107 -2.68 4.85 8.18
CA LEU A 107 -3.89 5.27 7.46
C LEU A 107 -5.01 5.63 8.45
N TRP A 108 -5.22 6.93 8.66
CA TRP A 108 -6.39 7.47 9.38
C TRP A 108 -7.20 8.37 8.46
N ASP A 109 -8.51 8.16 8.41
CA ASP A 109 -9.44 9.05 7.75
C ASP A 109 -10.06 9.97 8.81
N GLU A 110 -9.76 11.27 8.76
CA GLU A 110 -10.25 12.25 9.75
C GLU A 110 -11.79 12.36 9.73
N GLU A 111 -12.46 11.82 8.72
CA GLU A 111 -13.92 11.89 8.55
C GLU A 111 -14.72 11.00 9.53
N GLU A 112 -14.07 10.04 10.21
CA GLU A 112 -14.73 9.17 11.21
C GLU A 112 -14.91 9.84 12.59
N GLU A 113 -14.19 10.92 12.92
CA GLU A 113 -14.32 11.60 14.23
C GLU A 113 -15.64 12.38 14.42
N LEU A 114 -16.44 12.57 13.36
CA LEU A 114 -17.68 13.37 13.42
C LEU A 114 -18.97 12.55 13.62
N LYS A 115 -18.89 11.23 13.87
CA LYS A 115 -20.09 10.39 14.08
C LYS A 115 -20.35 9.91 15.51
N GLU A 116 -19.49 10.23 16.47
CA GLU A 116 -19.70 9.85 17.89
C GLU A 116 -20.29 10.95 18.78
N GLN A 117 -20.82 12.04 18.19
CA GLN A 117 -21.53 13.10 18.93
C GLN A 117 -22.94 13.41 18.40
N ASN A 118 -23.72 12.40 17.97
CA ASN A 118 -25.17 12.54 17.76
C ASN A 118 -25.96 11.33 18.27
#